data_AF-A0A375AAM0-F1
#
_entry.id   AF-A0A375AAM0-F1
#
_cell.length_a   1.000
_cell.length_b   1.000
_cell.length_c   1.000
_cell.angle_alpha   90.00
_cell.angle_beta   90.00
_cell.angle_gamma   90.00
#
_symmetry.space_group_name_H-M   'P 1'
#
loop_
_entity.id
_entity.type
_entity.pdbx_description
1 polymer ?
#
loop_
_entity_poly.entity_id
_entity_poly.type
_entity_poly.pdbx_seq_one_letter_code
_entity_poly.pdbx_strand_id
1 'polypeptide(L)'
;MAAIIEQHQPDVIGLQETKVHDDMFPLEEVKQFGYHVFYHGQKGHYGVALLTKAEPLAVRRGFPNDEEDAQRRIIMADIATSLGTLTVVNGYFPQGESRDHPVKFPAKTRFYQDLQHYLEQHHQADHPVLVMGDMNISPTDQDIGIGEENRKRWLRSGKCSFLPEEREWLARLEQWGLVDTFRAAHPECQDRFSWFDYRSAGFNDNRGLRIDLIMASAPLASRCQATGIDYTIRAMEKPSDHAPVWAEFSL
;
A
#
# COMPACT_ATOMS: atom_id res chain seq x y z
N MET A 1 -15.21 4.01 0.22
CA MET A 1 -14.82 4.95 -0.86
C MET A 1 -15.54 6.28 -0.74
N ALA A 2 -16.88 6.36 -0.81
CA ALA A 2 -17.61 7.64 -0.67
C ALA A 2 -17.21 8.42 0.60
N ALA A 3 -17.19 7.76 1.76
CA ALA A 3 -16.72 8.39 3.02
C ALA A 3 -15.28 8.92 2.94
N ILE A 4 -14.37 8.23 2.25
CA ILE A 4 -12.98 8.70 2.04
C ILE A 4 -13.00 9.98 1.20
N ILE A 5 -13.77 10.00 0.12
CA ILE A 5 -13.88 11.15 -0.78
C ILE A 5 -14.50 12.33 -0.02
N GLU A 6 -15.62 12.14 0.65
CA GLU A 6 -16.32 13.19 1.41
C GLU A 6 -15.46 13.79 2.51
N GLN A 7 -14.73 12.96 3.27
CA GLN A 7 -13.94 13.40 4.40
C GLN A 7 -12.57 13.99 4.01
N HIS A 8 -11.87 13.36 3.07
CA HIS A 8 -10.47 13.70 2.75
C HIS A 8 -10.29 14.47 1.45
N GLN A 9 -11.25 14.41 0.53
CA GLN A 9 -11.15 15.02 -0.80
C GLN A 9 -9.79 14.74 -1.50
N PRO A 10 -9.28 13.50 -1.51
CA PRO A 10 -7.91 13.22 -1.94
C PRO A 10 -7.71 13.46 -3.44
N ASP A 11 -6.51 13.87 -3.85
CA ASP A 11 -6.18 14.02 -5.28
C ASP A 11 -5.91 12.67 -5.96
N VAL A 12 -5.45 11.69 -5.18
CA VAL A 12 -5.13 10.34 -5.63
C VAL A 12 -5.64 9.31 -4.61
N ILE A 13 -6.31 8.26 -5.07
CA ILE A 13 -6.74 7.13 -4.25
C ILE A 13 -6.21 5.83 -4.86
N GLY A 14 -5.38 5.10 -4.11
CA GLY A 14 -5.02 3.72 -4.42
C GLY A 14 -5.95 2.75 -3.71
N LEU A 15 -6.62 1.87 -4.45
CA LEU A 15 -7.39 0.74 -3.92
C LEU A 15 -6.65 -0.57 -4.20
N GLN A 16 -6.70 -1.48 -3.24
CA GLN A 16 -6.17 -2.83 -3.31
C GLN A 16 -7.28 -3.83 -3.01
N GLU A 17 -7.05 -5.09 -3.41
CA GLU A 17 -7.97 -6.20 -3.19
C GLU A 17 -9.39 -5.95 -3.70
N THR A 18 -9.54 -5.29 -4.86
CA THR A 18 -10.85 -4.94 -5.42
C THR A 18 -11.73 -6.17 -5.74
N LYS A 19 -11.13 -7.35 -5.94
CA LYS A 19 -11.78 -8.67 -6.16
C LYS A 19 -12.78 -8.69 -7.32
N VAL A 20 -12.76 -7.67 -8.17
CA VAL A 20 -13.69 -7.48 -9.26
C VAL A 20 -12.98 -7.74 -10.58
N HIS A 21 -13.68 -8.41 -11.49
CA HIS A 21 -13.23 -8.53 -12.88
C HIS A 21 -13.36 -7.15 -13.54
N ASP A 22 -12.44 -6.82 -14.45
CA ASP A 22 -12.43 -5.51 -15.14
C ASP A 22 -13.79 -5.14 -15.75
N ASP A 23 -14.47 -6.09 -16.43
CA ASP A 23 -15.81 -5.87 -17.01
C ASP A 23 -16.93 -5.54 -16.00
N MET A 24 -16.70 -5.82 -14.73
CA MET A 24 -17.65 -5.60 -13.63
C MET A 24 -17.23 -4.43 -12.74
N PHE A 25 -16.15 -3.72 -13.08
CA PHE A 25 -15.69 -2.59 -12.29
C PHE A 25 -16.75 -1.47 -12.30
N PRO A 26 -17.12 -0.90 -11.13
CA PRO A 26 -18.21 0.07 -11.01
C PRO A 26 -17.78 1.46 -11.51
N LEU A 27 -17.54 1.57 -12.82
CA LEU A 27 -16.95 2.76 -13.44
C LEU A 27 -17.84 4.00 -13.30
N GLU A 28 -19.14 3.85 -13.51
CA GLU A 28 -20.09 4.96 -13.46
C GLU A 28 -20.26 5.49 -12.04
N GLU A 29 -20.26 4.59 -11.05
CA GLU A 29 -20.31 4.95 -9.63
C GLU A 29 -19.05 5.66 -9.13
N VAL A 30 -17.91 5.49 -9.80
CA VAL A 30 -16.69 6.24 -9.46
C VAL A 30 -16.63 7.56 -10.23
N LYS A 31 -17.00 7.56 -11.52
CA LYS A 31 -17.00 8.77 -12.37
C LYS A 31 -17.86 9.89 -11.80
N GLN A 32 -18.97 9.58 -11.13
CA GLN A 32 -19.81 10.60 -10.50
C GLN A 32 -19.08 11.47 -9.46
N PHE A 33 -17.96 10.99 -8.92
CA PHE A 33 -17.12 11.73 -7.97
C PHE A 33 -16.04 12.59 -8.64
N GLY A 34 -15.98 12.62 -9.97
CA GLY A 34 -15.05 13.47 -10.72
C GLY A 34 -13.61 12.95 -10.80
N TYR A 35 -13.41 11.64 -10.66
CA TYR A 35 -12.08 11.02 -10.78
C TYR A 35 -11.92 10.32 -12.13
N HIS A 36 -10.70 10.39 -12.68
CA HIS A 36 -10.20 9.43 -13.66
C HIS A 36 -9.90 8.12 -12.94
N VAL A 37 -10.23 6.98 -13.56
CA VAL A 37 -10.13 5.68 -12.90
C VAL A 37 -9.42 4.69 -13.78
N PHE A 38 -8.39 4.08 -13.22
CA PHE A 38 -7.61 3.02 -13.84
C PHE A 38 -7.66 1.81 -12.94
N TYR A 39 -7.97 0.64 -13.49
CA TYR A 39 -8.11 -0.59 -12.72
C TYR A 39 -7.49 -1.76 -13.48
N HIS A 40 -7.14 -2.79 -12.71
CA HIS A 40 -6.55 -4.02 -13.19
C HIS A 40 -6.88 -5.12 -12.17
N GLY A 41 -7.88 -5.95 -12.47
CA GLY A 41 -8.41 -6.94 -11.54
C GLY A 41 -9.00 -8.15 -12.24
N GLN A 42 -9.05 -9.28 -11.53
CA GLN A 42 -9.62 -10.54 -12.02
C GLN A 42 -10.71 -11.03 -11.08
N LYS A 43 -11.58 -11.92 -11.56
CA LYS A 43 -12.72 -12.39 -10.77
C LYS A 43 -12.25 -13.09 -9.48
N GLY A 44 -12.71 -12.58 -8.33
CA GLY A 44 -12.59 -13.25 -7.02
C GLY A 44 -11.24 -13.13 -6.32
N HIS A 45 -10.20 -12.58 -6.98
CA HIS A 45 -8.86 -12.47 -6.41
C HIS A 45 -8.16 -11.18 -6.84
N TYR A 46 -7.30 -10.65 -5.96
CA TYR A 46 -6.41 -9.51 -6.22
C TYR A 46 -7.19 -8.26 -6.62
N GLY A 47 -6.64 -7.50 -7.57
CA GLY A 47 -7.27 -6.32 -8.12
C GLY A 47 -6.76 -5.05 -7.45
N VAL A 48 -6.38 -4.10 -8.29
CA VAL A 48 -5.99 -2.75 -7.88
C VAL A 48 -6.74 -1.73 -8.72
N ALA A 49 -6.98 -0.56 -8.13
CA ALA A 49 -7.46 0.60 -8.86
C ALA A 49 -6.73 1.85 -8.39
N LEU A 50 -6.50 2.79 -9.31
CA LEU A 50 -5.94 4.09 -9.06
C LEU A 50 -6.92 5.14 -9.57
N LEU A 51 -7.40 5.98 -8.67
CA LEU A 51 -8.29 7.09 -8.98
C LEU A 51 -7.48 8.38 -8.86
N THR A 52 -7.60 9.28 -9.83
CA THR A 52 -6.91 10.57 -9.82
C THR A 52 -7.88 11.69 -10.20
N LYS A 53 -7.84 12.83 -9.49
CA LYS A 53 -8.60 14.02 -9.90
C LYS A 53 -8.05 14.62 -11.20
N ALA A 54 -6.74 14.74 -11.28
CA ALA A 54 -6.06 15.16 -12.51
C ALA A 54 -5.93 13.97 -13.47
N GLU A 55 -6.00 14.26 -14.78
CA GLU A 55 -5.67 13.27 -15.81
C GLU A 55 -4.16 12.95 -15.76
N PRO A 56 -3.77 11.68 -15.60
CA PRO A 56 -2.35 11.31 -15.57
C PRO A 56 -1.71 11.40 -16.95
N LEU A 57 -0.42 11.73 -16.99
CA LEU A 57 0.40 11.78 -18.20
C LEU A 57 0.58 10.39 -18.83
N ALA A 58 0.66 9.36 -17.99
CA ALA A 58 0.77 7.97 -18.40
C ALA A 58 0.25 7.06 -17.30
N VAL A 59 -0.28 5.89 -17.69
CA VAL A 59 -0.71 4.84 -16.77
C VAL A 59 -0.18 3.50 -17.24
N ARG A 60 0.33 2.70 -16.30
CA ARG A 60 0.91 1.37 -16.54
C ARG A 60 0.29 0.37 -15.57
N ARG A 61 0.10 -0.87 -16.01
CA ARG A 61 -0.42 -1.99 -15.22
C ARG A 61 0.65 -3.07 -15.14
N GLY A 62 0.95 -3.54 -13.93
CA GLY A 62 2.04 -4.49 -13.72
C GLY A 62 3.44 -3.89 -13.96
N PHE A 63 4.48 -4.69 -13.73
CA PHE A 63 5.85 -4.35 -14.08
C PHE A 63 6.11 -4.50 -15.59
N PRO A 64 7.13 -3.82 -16.14
CA PRO A 64 7.45 -3.92 -17.57
C PRO A 64 7.71 -5.36 -18.08
N ASN A 65 8.19 -6.25 -17.21
CA ASN A 65 8.51 -7.64 -17.53
C ASN A 65 7.48 -8.64 -16.98
N ASP A 66 6.29 -8.17 -16.60
CA ASP A 66 5.21 -9.07 -16.18
C ASP A 66 4.68 -9.88 -17.37
N GLU A 67 4.50 -11.18 -17.15
CA GLU A 67 3.82 -12.08 -18.07
C GLU A 67 2.32 -11.76 -18.12
N GLU A 68 1.63 -12.22 -19.18
CA GLU A 68 0.18 -11.95 -19.35
C GLU A 68 -0.68 -12.54 -18.22
N ASP A 69 -0.20 -13.59 -17.56
CA ASP A 69 -0.85 -14.25 -16.41
C ASP A 69 -0.38 -13.72 -15.04
N ALA A 70 0.43 -12.65 -15.02
CA ALA A 70 0.89 -12.04 -13.78
C ALA A 70 -0.29 -11.61 -12.89
N GLN A 71 -0.09 -11.72 -11.57
CA GLN A 71 -1.13 -11.35 -10.61
C GLN A 71 -1.39 -9.84 -10.71
N ARG A 72 -2.65 -9.47 -10.94
CA ARG A 72 -3.11 -8.09 -11.16
C ARG A 72 -3.02 -7.26 -9.86
N ARG A 73 -1.81 -6.80 -9.55
CA ARG A 73 -1.43 -6.26 -8.23
C ARG A 73 -0.82 -4.86 -8.26
N ILE A 74 -0.51 -4.31 -9.43
CA ILE A 74 0.13 -3.00 -9.54
C ILE A 74 -0.54 -2.15 -10.61
N ILE A 75 -0.76 -0.87 -10.27
CA ILE A 75 -0.98 0.21 -11.22
C ILE A 75 0.00 1.33 -10.88
N MET A 76 0.61 1.90 -11.92
CA MET A 76 1.47 3.06 -11.80
C MET A 76 0.92 4.19 -12.66
N ALA A 77 1.05 5.43 -12.21
CA ALA A 77 0.70 6.59 -13.00
C ALA A 77 1.71 7.72 -12.83
N ASP A 78 1.89 8.50 -13.90
CA ASP A 78 2.66 9.72 -13.90
C ASP A 78 1.71 10.90 -13.79
N ILE A 79 1.90 11.74 -12.78
CA ILE A 79 1.05 12.90 -12.50
C ILE A 79 1.88 14.17 -12.64
N ALA A 80 1.39 15.14 -13.39
CA ALA A 80 2.04 16.45 -13.50
C ALA A 80 1.88 17.23 -12.19
N THR A 81 3.00 17.73 -11.65
CA THR A 81 3.03 18.55 -10.42
C THR A 81 3.97 19.74 -10.61
N SER A 82 3.98 20.66 -9.64
CA SER A 82 4.96 21.76 -9.59
C SER A 82 6.42 21.29 -9.48
N LEU A 83 6.66 20.05 -9.03
CA LEU A 83 7.98 19.42 -8.93
C LEU A 83 8.37 18.65 -10.20
N GLY A 84 7.59 18.78 -11.26
CA GLY A 84 7.67 17.94 -12.45
C GLY A 84 6.78 16.71 -12.30
N THR A 85 7.18 15.61 -12.95
CA THR A 85 6.38 14.38 -12.97
C THR A 85 6.54 13.61 -11.66
N LEU A 86 5.44 13.42 -10.94
CA LEU A 86 5.33 12.49 -9.82
C LEU A 86 4.95 11.10 -10.33
N THR A 87 5.80 10.11 -10.07
CA THR A 87 5.42 8.71 -10.30
C THR A 87 4.73 8.15 -9.07
N VAL A 88 3.47 7.74 -9.22
CA VAL A 88 2.71 7.03 -8.18
C VAL A 88 2.69 5.55 -8.52
N VAL A 89 3.07 4.71 -7.55
CA VAL A 89 2.98 3.24 -7.60
C VAL A 89 1.97 2.79 -6.55
N ASN A 90 0.84 2.23 -7.00
CA ASN A 90 -0.15 1.58 -6.14
C ASN A 90 0.02 0.06 -6.22
N GLY A 91 0.37 -0.59 -5.11
CA GLY A 91 0.64 -2.01 -5.04
C GLY A 91 -0.23 -2.77 -4.03
N TYR A 92 -0.72 -3.94 -4.43
CA TYR A 92 -1.23 -4.97 -3.53
C TYR A 92 -0.19 -6.08 -3.39
N PHE A 93 0.69 -5.99 -2.40
CA PHE A 93 1.83 -6.89 -2.27
C PHE A 93 1.37 -8.29 -1.83
N PRO A 94 2.02 -9.38 -2.26
CA PRO A 94 1.63 -10.72 -1.82
C PRO A 94 1.76 -10.89 -0.29
N GLN A 95 0.75 -11.48 0.36
CA GLN A 95 0.77 -11.69 1.81
C GLN A 95 1.84 -12.70 2.25
N GLY A 96 2.14 -13.71 1.43
CA GLY A 96 3.22 -14.69 1.62
C GLY A 96 2.85 -15.95 2.41
N GLU A 97 1.77 -15.91 3.20
CA GLU A 97 1.29 -16.94 4.13
C GLU A 97 2.27 -17.33 5.23
N SER A 98 3.29 -18.12 4.89
CA SER A 98 4.36 -18.59 5.77
C SER A 98 5.65 -18.78 4.99
N ARG A 99 6.79 -18.67 5.67
CA ARG A 99 8.14 -18.79 5.12
C ARG A 99 8.35 -20.08 4.31
N ASP A 100 7.73 -21.17 4.74
CA ASP A 100 7.84 -22.50 4.13
C ASP A 100 6.83 -22.76 3.01
N HIS A 101 5.91 -21.82 2.74
CA HIS A 101 4.92 -22.00 1.69
C HIS A 101 5.63 -21.99 0.32
N PRO A 102 5.54 -23.07 -0.48
CA PRO A 102 6.41 -23.27 -1.66
C PRO A 102 6.13 -22.30 -2.82
N VAL A 103 4.96 -21.68 -2.86
CA VAL A 103 4.55 -20.73 -3.92
C VAL A 103 4.44 -19.28 -3.43
N LYS A 104 3.71 -19.03 -2.34
CA LYS A 104 3.37 -17.68 -1.88
C LYS A 104 4.55 -16.89 -1.34
N PHE A 105 5.44 -17.49 -0.57
CA PHE A 105 6.61 -16.79 -0.05
C PHE A 105 7.60 -16.42 -1.17
N PRO A 106 7.97 -17.33 -2.11
CA PRO A 106 8.74 -16.96 -3.29
C PRO A 106 8.08 -15.87 -4.15
N ALA A 107 6.75 -15.90 -4.31
CA ALA A 107 6.04 -14.84 -5.03
C ALA A 107 6.16 -13.48 -4.32
N LYS A 108 6.09 -13.44 -2.98
CA LYS A 108 6.33 -12.22 -2.20
C LYS A 108 7.77 -11.72 -2.39
N THR A 109 8.76 -12.60 -2.28
CA THR A 109 10.17 -12.27 -2.51
C THR A 109 10.39 -11.66 -3.88
N ARG A 110 9.88 -12.32 -4.94
CA ARG A 110 10.01 -11.84 -6.32
C ARG A 110 9.36 -10.47 -6.51
N PHE A 111 8.17 -10.26 -5.96
CA PHE A 111 7.46 -8.99 -6.09
C PHE A 111 8.26 -7.79 -5.52
N TYR A 112 8.93 -7.97 -4.37
CA TYR A 112 9.81 -6.96 -3.80
C TYR A 112 11.10 -6.76 -4.60
N GLN A 113 11.64 -7.83 -5.21
CA GLN A 113 12.78 -7.74 -6.12
C GLN A 113 12.44 -6.98 -7.39
N ASP A 114 11.27 -7.26 -7.98
CA ASP A 114 10.80 -6.61 -9.20
C ASP A 114 10.51 -5.12 -8.96
N LEU A 115 9.92 -4.76 -7.81
CA LEU A 115 9.76 -3.35 -7.42
C LEU A 115 11.11 -2.64 -7.25
N GLN A 116 12.05 -3.25 -6.54
CA GLN A 116 13.39 -2.69 -6.37
C GLN A 116 14.06 -2.45 -7.73
N HIS A 117 14.03 -3.46 -8.61
CA HIS A 117 14.60 -3.37 -9.94
C HIS A 117 13.94 -2.29 -10.78
N TYR A 118 12.60 -2.19 -10.72
CA TYR A 118 11.87 -1.13 -11.41
C TYR A 118 12.35 0.26 -10.97
N LEU A 119 12.46 0.50 -9.66
CA LEU A 119 12.93 1.78 -9.10
C LEU A 119 14.37 2.08 -9.51
N GLU A 120 15.28 1.10 -9.45
CA GLU A 120 16.69 1.27 -9.83
C GLU A 120 16.90 1.53 -11.32
N GLN A 121 16.05 0.97 -12.20
CA GLN A 121 16.20 1.11 -13.65
C GLN A 121 15.47 2.32 -14.23
N HIS A 122 14.36 2.74 -13.63
CA HIS A 122 13.46 3.74 -14.24
C HIS A 122 13.39 5.05 -13.47
N HIS A 123 13.92 5.12 -12.24
CA HIS A 123 13.81 6.28 -11.37
C HIS A 123 15.14 6.64 -10.74
N GLN A 124 15.24 7.89 -10.29
CA GLN A 124 16.33 8.37 -9.45
C GLN A 124 15.74 8.78 -8.10
N ALA A 125 16.50 8.59 -7.02
CA ALA A 125 16.02 8.84 -5.65
C ALA A 125 15.69 10.32 -5.38
N ASP A 126 16.20 11.23 -6.21
CA ASP A 126 15.95 12.67 -6.19
C ASP A 126 14.78 13.10 -7.12
N HIS A 127 14.13 12.16 -7.80
CA HIS A 127 12.86 12.40 -8.49
C HIS A 127 11.66 12.17 -7.55
N PRO A 128 10.53 12.87 -7.75
CA PRO A 128 9.31 12.61 -6.98
C PRO A 128 8.72 11.23 -7.30
N VAL A 129 8.78 10.33 -6.34
CA VAL A 129 8.21 8.97 -6.41
C VAL A 129 7.43 8.69 -5.14
N LEU A 130 6.26 8.09 -5.29
CA LEU A 130 5.42 7.64 -4.19
C LEU A 130 5.02 6.19 -4.41
N VAL A 131 5.34 5.33 -3.44
CA VAL A 131 4.91 3.93 -3.41
C VAL A 131 3.91 3.76 -2.28
N MET A 132 2.70 3.33 -2.60
CA MET A 132 1.64 3.12 -1.62
C MET A 132 0.93 1.78 -1.80
N GLY A 133 0.27 1.32 -0.73
CA GLY A 133 -0.68 0.23 -0.77
C GLY A 133 -0.56 -0.68 0.44
N ASP A 134 -1.01 -1.93 0.28
CA ASP A 134 -0.88 -2.98 1.29
C ASP A 134 0.42 -3.75 1.04
N MET A 135 1.45 -3.43 1.82
CA MET A 135 2.78 -4.04 1.74
C MET A 135 2.80 -5.44 2.35
N ASN A 136 1.80 -5.80 3.18
CA ASN A 136 1.81 -7.05 3.94
C ASN A 136 3.10 -7.25 4.79
N ILE A 137 3.79 -6.16 5.15
CA ILE A 137 4.99 -6.16 5.99
C ILE A 137 4.87 -5.05 7.02
N SER A 138 5.08 -5.39 8.30
CA SER A 138 5.22 -4.46 9.42
C SER A 138 6.69 -4.05 9.54
N PRO A 139 7.04 -2.79 9.22
CA PRO A 139 8.44 -2.36 9.11
C PRO A 139 9.26 -2.58 10.39
N THR A 140 8.70 -2.21 11.54
CA THR A 140 9.35 -2.24 12.84
C THR A 140 8.48 -2.94 13.90
N ASP A 141 9.03 -3.16 15.09
CA ASP A 141 8.24 -3.73 16.20
C ASP A 141 7.18 -2.75 16.72
N GLN A 142 7.34 -1.44 16.46
CA GLN A 142 6.33 -0.42 16.77
C GLN A 142 5.06 -0.56 15.92
N ASP A 143 5.14 -1.34 14.84
CA ASP A 143 4.05 -1.59 13.90
C ASP A 143 3.25 -2.87 14.24
N ILE A 144 3.52 -3.47 15.40
CA ILE A 144 2.97 -4.75 15.83
C ILE A 144 2.15 -4.62 17.13
N GLY A 145 0.83 -4.60 16.99
CA GLY A 145 -0.13 -4.50 18.09
C GLY A 145 -0.77 -5.81 18.55
N ILE A 146 -0.37 -6.96 17.97
CA ILE A 146 -1.00 -8.26 18.28
C ILE A 146 -0.58 -8.87 19.63
N GLY A 147 0.30 -8.19 20.39
CA GLY A 147 0.83 -8.66 21.66
C GLY A 147 2.08 -9.55 21.54
N GLU A 148 2.94 -9.50 22.56
CA GLU A 148 4.28 -10.07 22.51
C GLU A 148 4.31 -11.61 22.35
N GLU A 149 3.38 -12.32 23.00
CA GLU A 149 3.27 -13.78 22.85
C GLU A 149 2.88 -14.18 21.42
N ASN A 150 1.95 -13.45 20.81
CA ASN A 150 1.53 -13.70 19.43
C ASN A 150 2.65 -13.37 18.44
N ARG A 151 3.36 -12.24 18.64
CA ARG A 151 4.54 -11.87 17.84
C ARG A 151 5.60 -12.97 17.86
N LYS A 152 5.99 -13.43 19.06
CA LYS A 152 6.94 -14.54 19.24
C LYS A 152 6.44 -15.83 18.60
N ARG A 153 5.14 -16.14 18.70
CA ARG A 153 4.55 -17.33 18.07
C ARG A 153 4.65 -17.26 16.54
N TRP A 154 4.31 -16.13 15.93
CA TRP A 154 4.36 -15.96 14.47
C TRP A 154 5.79 -16.10 13.93
N LEU A 155 6.78 -15.49 14.61
CA LEU A 155 8.19 -15.65 14.25
C LEU A 155 8.64 -17.13 14.33
N ARG A 156 8.26 -17.83 15.40
CA ARG A 156 8.62 -19.25 15.60
C ARG A 156 7.98 -20.16 14.54
N SER A 157 6.74 -19.89 14.15
CA SER A 157 6.03 -20.65 13.13
C SER A 157 6.31 -20.19 11.70
N GLY A 158 7.17 -19.17 11.51
CA GLY A 158 7.45 -18.61 10.18
C GLY A 158 6.25 -17.93 9.51
N LYS A 159 5.27 -17.42 10.27
CA LYS A 159 4.12 -16.72 9.70
C LYS A 159 4.54 -15.36 9.16
N CYS A 160 4.17 -15.06 7.92
CA CYS A 160 4.51 -13.81 7.24
C CYS A 160 3.87 -12.60 7.91
N SER A 161 4.63 -11.49 7.92
CA SER A 161 4.24 -10.08 8.16
C SER A 161 5.44 -9.29 8.71
N PHE A 162 6.37 -9.93 9.41
CA PHE A 162 7.50 -9.27 10.08
C PHE A 162 8.69 -10.22 10.30
N LEU A 163 8.86 -11.18 9.39
CA LEU A 163 10.04 -12.03 9.38
C LEU A 163 11.29 -11.17 9.05
N PRO A 164 12.49 -11.58 9.50
CA PRO A 164 13.73 -10.87 9.18
C PRO A 164 13.91 -10.60 7.68
N GLU A 165 13.66 -11.60 6.84
CA GLU A 165 13.79 -11.51 5.39
C GLU A 165 12.82 -10.48 4.79
N GLU A 166 11.60 -10.41 5.32
CA GLU A 166 10.59 -9.44 4.89
C GLU A 166 11.04 -8.00 5.21
N ARG A 167 11.57 -7.78 6.41
CA ARG A 167 12.11 -6.48 6.81
C ARG A 167 13.35 -6.09 6.02
N GLU A 168 14.20 -7.04 5.65
CA GLU A 168 15.33 -6.79 4.75
C GLU A 168 14.87 -6.26 3.39
N TRP A 169 13.80 -6.81 2.80
CA TRP A 169 13.27 -6.32 1.53
C TRP A 169 12.77 -4.88 1.61
N LEU A 170 12.04 -4.56 2.69
CA LEU A 170 11.54 -3.21 2.93
C LEU A 170 12.70 -2.23 3.17
N ALA A 171 13.70 -2.63 3.96
CA ALA A 171 14.87 -1.82 4.23
C ALA A 171 15.68 -1.49 2.95
N ARG A 172 15.71 -2.38 1.95
CA ARG A 172 16.33 -2.05 0.65
C ARG A 172 15.58 -0.96 -0.11
N LEU A 173 14.25 -0.96 -0.05
CA LEU A 173 13.43 0.10 -0.64
C LEU A 173 13.69 1.44 0.07
N GLU A 174 13.84 1.41 1.40
CA GLU A 174 14.22 2.61 2.17
C GLU A 174 15.63 3.09 1.80
N GLN A 175 16.59 2.18 1.67
CA GLN A 175 17.97 2.48 1.27
C GLN A 175 18.07 3.06 -0.16
N TRP A 176 17.16 2.69 -1.06
CA TRP A 176 17.06 3.32 -2.37
C TRP A 176 16.71 4.81 -2.26
N GLY A 177 15.98 5.22 -1.22
CA GLY A 177 15.64 6.61 -0.94
C GLY A 177 14.17 6.86 -0.59
N LEU A 178 13.40 5.80 -0.31
CA LEU A 178 12.01 5.93 0.14
C LEU A 178 11.93 6.16 1.66
N VAL A 179 10.99 7.00 2.06
CA VAL A 179 10.71 7.36 3.45
C VAL A 179 9.28 6.96 3.77
N ASP A 180 9.09 6.12 4.80
CA ASP A 180 7.78 5.84 5.38
C ASP A 180 7.21 7.14 6.01
N THR A 181 6.19 7.72 5.38
CA THR A 181 5.68 9.05 5.78
C THR A 181 5.09 9.04 7.17
N PHE A 182 4.37 7.98 7.53
CA PHE A 182 3.74 7.85 8.85
C PHE A 182 4.79 7.74 9.94
N ARG A 183 5.78 6.87 9.75
CA ARG A 183 6.84 6.67 10.75
C ARG A 183 7.73 7.90 10.89
N ALA A 184 8.01 8.63 9.80
CA ALA A 184 8.77 9.87 9.84
C ALA A 184 8.07 10.97 10.65
N ALA A 185 6.74 11.11 10.51
CA ALA A 185 5.97 12.10 11.27
C ALA A 185 5.66 11.66 12.72
N HIS A 186 5.61 10.35 12.97
CA HIS A 186 5.23 9.76 14.26
C HIS A 186 6.27 8.71 14.74
N PRO A 187 7.52 9.13 15.01
CA PRO A 187 8.64 8.20 15.24
C PRO A 187 8.44 7.26 16.44
N GLU A 188 7.69 7.69 17.46
CA GLU A 188 7.46 6.95 18.70
C GLU A 188 6.07 6.29 18.79
N CYS A 189 5.21 6.44 17.77
CA CYS A 189 3.84 5.92 17.83
C CYS A 189 3.83 4.38 17.73
N GLN A 190 3.15 3.75 18.69
CA GLN A 190 3.07 2.29 18.83
C GLN A 190 1.62 1.77 18.96
N ASP A 191 0.64 2.65 18.74
CA ASP A 191 -0.79 2.39 18.96
C ASP A 191 -1.65 2.73 17.73
N ARG A 192 -1.03 2.81 16.54
CA ARG A 192 -1.70 3.05 15.27
C ARG A 192 -1.36 1.95 14.26
N PHE A 193 -2.39 1.23 13.83
CA PHE A 193 -2.31 0.07 12.96
C PHE A 193 -3.29 0.22 11.81
N SER A 194 -2.96 -0.37 10.66
CA SER A 194 -3.78 -0.26 9.46
C SER A 194 -4.63 -1.51 9.21
N TRP A 195 -4.26 -2.67 9.76
CA TRP A 195 -5.00 -3.92 9.59
C TRP A 195 -5.40 -4.57 10.92
N PHE A 196 -6.63 -5.10 10.97
CA PHE A 196 -7.19 -5.77 12.14
C PHE A 196 -7.99 -7.03 11.75
N ASP A 197 -7.54 -8.20 12.19
CA ASP A 197 -8.22 -9.48 11.91
C ASP A 197 -9.68 -9.49 12.43
N TYR A 198 -10.62 -9.79 11.52
CA TYR A 198 -12.04 -9.87 11.83
C TYR A 198 -12.38 -10.94 12.87
N ARG A 199 -11.77 -12.13 12.80
CA ARG A 199 -12.14 -13.29 13.62
C ARG A 199 -11.85 -13.06 15.09
N SER A 200 -10.75 -12.37 15.38
CA SER A 200 -10.36 -12.00 16.74
C SER A 200 -10.94 -10.67 17.19
N ALA A 201 -11.80 -10.02 16.39
CA ALA A 201 -12.31 -8.67 16.65
C ALA A 201 -11.19 -7.66 17.01
N GLY A 202 -10.05 -7.74 16.32
CA GLY A 202 -8.81 -7.05 16.72
C GLY A 202 -8.96 -5.54 16.87
N PHE A 203 -9.85 -4.91 16.10
CA PHE A 203 -10.08 -3.47 16.14
C PHE A 203 -10.61 -2.98 17.50
N ASN A 204 -11.46 -3.77 18.18
CA ASN A 204 -12.06 -3.37 19.47
C ASN A 204 -11.00 -3.19 20.58
N ASP A 205 -9.93 -3.97 20.51
CA ASP A 205 -8.83 -3.94 21.49
C ASP A 205 -7.60 -3.19 20.96
N ASN A 206 -7.71 -2.52 19.80
CA ASN A 206 -6.57 -1.95 19.06
C ASN A 206 -5.43 -2.96 18.82
N ARG A 207 -5.76 -4.24 18.59
CA ARG A 207 -4.80 -5.32 18.28
C ARG A 207 -4.68 -5.48 16.77
N GLY A 208 -3.73 -4.77 16.17
CA GLY A 208 -3.54 -4.75 14.73
C GLY A 208 -2.08 -4.85 14.29
N LEU A 209 -1.87 -4.65 13.00
CA LEU A 209 -0.56 -4.48 12.37
C LEU A 209 -0.59 -3.24 11.48
N ARG A 210 0.49 -2.48 11.39
CA ARG A 210 0.64 -1.44 10.35
C ARG A 210 1.37 -2.05 9.16
N ILE A 211 0.62 -2.33 8.11
CA ILE A 211 1.11 -2.97 6.87
C ILE A 211 0.71 -2.21 5.61
N ASP A 212 -0.17 -1.21 5.73
CA ASP A 212 -0.51 -0.30 4.66
C ASP A 212 0.36 0.95 4.81
N LEU A 213 1.22 1.20 3.83
CA LEU A 213 2.24 2.24 3.91
C LEU A 213 2.08 3.23 2.76
N ILE A 214 2.51 4.47 3.00
CA ILE A 214 2.81 5.46 1.96
C ILE A 214 4.29 5.79 2.12
N MET A 215 5.08 5.41 1.13
CA MET A 215 6.52 5.62 1.10
C MET A 215 6.85 6.63 0.00
N ALA A 216 7.44 7.76 0.38
CA ALA A 216 7.76 8.85 -0.55
C ALA A 216 9.27 8.99 -0.71
N SER A 217 9.75 9.28 -1.93
CA SER A 217 11.16 9.63 -2.13
C SER A 217 11.53 10.88 -1.32
N ALA A 218 12.80 11.02 -0.94
CA ALA A 218 13.29 12.16 -0.15
C ALA A 218 12.76 13.55 -0.55
N PRO A 219 12.78 13.98 -1.84
CA PRO A 219 12.24 15.29 -2.23
C PRO A 219 10.74 15.44 -1.95
N LEU A 220 9.97 14.38 -2.12
CA LEU A 220 8.52 14.38 -1.85
C LEU A 220 8.24 14.29 -0.35
N ALA A 221 8.97 13.44 0.37
CA ALA A 221 8.83 13.26 1.82
C ALA A 221 9.10 14.56 2.60
N SER A 222 10.04 15.39 2.12
CA SER A 222 10.32 16.71 2.72
C SER A 222 9.15 17.70 2.67
N ARG A 223 8.13 17.39 1.86
CA ARG A 223 6.91 18.19 1.67
C ARG A 223 5.68 17.56 2.30
N CYS A 224 5.83 16.43 2.98
CA CYS A 224 4.76 15.77 3.72
C CYS A 224 4.35 16.67 4.90
N GLN A 225 3.15 17.25 4.82
CA GLN A 225 2.62 18.15 5.85
C GLN A 225 1.91 17.39 6.96
N ALA A 226 1.21 16.32 6.59
CA ALA A 226 0.47 15.50 7.53
C ALA A 226 0.30 14.07 7.00
N THR A 227 0.02 13.14 7.90
CA THR A 227 -0.22 11.72 7.59
C THR A 227 -1.10 11.12 8.68
N GLY A 228 -1.79 10.04 8.38
CA GLY A 228 -2.64 9.38 9.36
C GLY A 228 -3.21 8.05 8.90
N ILE A 229 -3.90 7.42 9.85
CA ILE A 229 -4.65 6.18 9.66
C ILE A 229 -6.08 6.42 10.16
N ASP A 230 -7.07 6.23 9.28
CA ASP A 230 -8.44 6.64 9.55
C ASP A 230 -9.24 5.56 10.29
N TYR A 231 -9.18 5.62 11.62
CA TYR A 231 -9.95 4.75 12.50
C TYR A 231 -11.46 5.06 12.47
N THR A 232 -11.86 6.28 12.11
CA THR A 232 -13.27 6.66 11.99
C THR A 232 -13.92 5.90 10.85
N ILE A 233 -13.28 5.87 9.67
CA ILE A 233 -13.75 5.08 8.52
C ILE A 233 -13.66 3.59 8.83
N ARG A 234 -12.62 3.14 9.54
CA ARG A 234 -12.52 1.73 9.98
C ARG A 234 -13.64 1.30 10.95
N ALA A 235 -14.20 2.24 11.72
CA ALA A 235 -15.27 1.99 12.68
C ALA A 235 -16.69 1.95 12.06
N MET A 236 -16.82 2.21 10.75
CA MET A 236 -18.12 2.18 10.06
C MET A 236 -18.73 0.77 10.02
N GLU A 237 -20.02 0.69 9.68
CA GLU A 237 -20.70 -0.60 9.46
C GLU A 237 -20.15 -1.34 8.24
N LYS A 238 -19.99 -2.67 8.37
CA LYS A 238 -19.40 -3.56 7.35
C LYS A 238 -18.08 -2.98 6.78
N PRO A 239 -17.11 -2.64 7.64
CA PRO A 239 -15.86 -2.04 7.20
C PRO A 239 -14.96 -3.09 6.56
N SER A 240 -13.95 -2.66 5.81
CA SER A 240 -12.77 -3.48 5.50
C SER A 240 -12.05 -3.86 6.80
N ASP A 241 -11.24 -4.91 6.81
CA ASP A 241 -10.30 -5.21 7.90
C ASP A 241 -9.16 -4.20 7.94
N HIS A 242 -8.92 -3.51 6.81
CA HIS A 242 -7.99 -2.40 6.69
C HIS A 242 -8.64 -1.03 6.98
N ALA A 243 -7.89 -0.15 7.63
CA ALA A 243 -8.17 1.26 7.80
C ALA A 243 -7.47 2.06 6.68
N PRO A 244 -8.12 3.06 6.06
CA PRO A 244 -7.46 3.92 5.08
C PRO A 244 -6.24 4.63 5.68
N VAL A 245 -5.12 4.61 4.96
CA VAL A 245 -3.92 5.40 5.28
C VAL A 245 -3.81 6.57 4.31
N TRP A 246 -3.29 7.70 4.77
CA TRP A 246 -3.16 8.90 3.96
C TRP A 246 -1.89 9.70 4.29
N ALA A 247 -1.45 10.49 3.32
CA ALA A 247 -0.39 11.48 3.46
C ALA A 247 -0.73 12.71 2.60
N GLU A 248 -0.50 13.90 3.13
CA GLU A 248 -0.75 15.18 2.48
C GLU A 248 0.57 15.87 2.17
N PHE A 249 0.74 16.34 0.94
CA PHE A 249 1.97 16.93 0.45
C PHE A 249 1.74 18.35 -0.08
N SER A 250 2.68 19.25 0.19
CA SER A 250 2.67 20.61 -0.37
C SER A 250 3.44 20.67 -1.69
N LEU A 251 2.70 20.58 -2.79
CA LEU A 251 3.20 20.63 -4.17
C LEU A 251 2.80 21.95 -4.83
#